data_AF-A0A4R5CBV7-F1
#
_entry.id   AF-A0A4R5CBV7-F1
#
_cell.length_a   1.000
_cell.length_b   1.000
_cell.length_c   1.000
_cell.angle_alpha   90.00
_cell.angle_beta   90.00
_cell.angle_gamma   90.00
#
_symmetry.space_group_name_H-M   'P 1'
#
loop_
_entity.id
_entity.type
_entity.pdbx_description
1 polymer ?
#
loop_
_entity_poly.entity_id
_entity_poly.type
_entity_poly.pdbx_seq_one_letter_code
_entity_poly.pdbx_strand_id
1 'polypeptide(L)'
;MDGALNYANIRPYAVPGSLEELAGPAGGVVVLPGWLDWSPRRSYDLSDRDSLRVMYEQVIQEGREQDLQRYLNAELLVSVWPDLILPVRVRRMWEAKIARLRGRAA
;
A
#
# COMPACT_ATOMS: atom_id res chain seq x y z
N MET A 1 13.34 1.69 -37.76
CA MET A 1 12.74 0.40 -37.40
C MET A 1 12.83 0.32 -35.89
N ASP A 2 11.86 0.98 -35.29
CA ASP A 2 11.85 1.48 -33.94
C ASP A 2 11.17 0.43 -33.07
N GLY A 3 12.00 -0.32 -32.35
CA GLY A 3 11.59 -1.43 -31.51
C GLY A 3 12.46 -1.51 -30.27
N ALA A 4 12.94 -0.37 -29.77
CA ALA A 4 13.38 -0.27 -28.39
C ALA A 4 12.13 -0.45 -27.53
N LEU A 5 11.88 -1.72 -27.21
CA LEU A 5 11.01 -2.22 -26.16
C LEU A 5 10.67 -1.13 -25.15
N ASN A 6 9.37 -0.91 -25.00
CA ASN A 6 8.73 -0.06 -24.01
C ASN A 6 9.02 -0.58 -22.58
N TYR A 7 10.29 -0.66 -22.17
CA TYR A 7 10.76 -1.08 -20.85
C TYR A 7 10.37 -0.07 -19.76
N ALA A 8 10.04 1.15 -20.17
CA ALA A 8 9.37 2.15 -19.35
C ALA A 8 7.85 1.91 -19.29
N ASN A 9 7.40 0.65 -19.39
CA ASN A 9 6.04 0.26 -19.04
C ASN A 9 5.85 0.54 -17.55
N ILE A 10 5.41 1.77 -17.28
CA ILE A 10 4.90 2.32 -16.04
C ILE A 10 4.42 1.19 -15.14
N ARG A 11 5.17 0.83 -14.08
CA ARG A 11 4.76 -0.26 -13.17
C ARG A 11 3.28 -0.07 -12.83
N PRO A 12 2.39 -1.02 -13.18
CA PRO A 12 1.01 -0.90 -12.79
C PRO A 12 0.96 -1.03 -11.26
N TYR A 13 0.40 -0.03 -10.60
CA TYR A 13 0.13 -0.12 -9.17
C TYR A 13 -0.97 -1.16 -8.95
N ALA A 14 -0.75 -2.07 -8.02
CA ALA A 14 -1.78 -3.00 -7.59
C ALA A 14 -2.91 -2.24 -6.87
N VAL A 15 -4.14 -2.68 -7.10
CA VAL A 15 -5.32 -2.17 -6.39
C VAL A 15 -6.19 -3.37 -6.05
N PRO A 16 -6.48 -3.65 -4.77
CA PRO A 16 -7.24 -4.83 -4.38
C PRO A 16 -8.66 -4.74 -4.95
N GLY A 17 -9.34 -5.87 -5.12
CA GLY A 17 -10.74 -5.93 -5.55
C GLY A 17 -11.66 -5.15 -4.62
N SER A 18 -11.48 -5.38 -3.32
CA SER A 18 -12.26 -4.78 -2.22
C SER A 18 -11.41 -4.60 -0.95
N LEU A 19 -11.91 -3.84 0.02
CA LEU A 19 -11.28 -3.74 1.35
C LEU A 19 -11.32 -5.07 2.11
N GLU A 20 -12.34 -5.88 1.90
CA GLU A 20 -12.55 -7.16 2.61
C GLU A 20 -11.45 -8.19 2.34
N GLU A 21 -10.69 -8.03 1.25
CA GLU A 21 -9.55 -8.88 0.92
C GLU A 21 -8.30 -8.51 1.72
N LEU A 22 -8.30 -7.36 2.40
CA LEU A 22 -7.17 -6.85 3.19
C LEU A 22 -7.20 -7.45 4.59
N ALA A 23 -6.70 -8.68 4.69
CA ALA A 23 -6.69 -9.52 5.88
C ALA A 23 -5.35 -9.45 6.65
N GLY A 24 -4.56 -8.41 6.41
CA GLY A 24 -3.29 -8.19 7.08
C GLY A 24 -3.43 -8.00 8.60
N PRO A 25 -2.31 -8.06 9.32
CA PRO A 25 -2.27 -7.93 10.76
C PRO A 25 -2.85 -6.60 11.24
N ALA A 26 -3.63 -6.65 12.33
CA ALA A 26 -4.25 -5.47 12.94
C ALA A 26 -3.41 -4.87 14.10
N GLY A 27 -2.24 -5.43 14.39
CA GLY A 27 -1.39 -5.02 15.50
C GLY A 27 -0.10 -5.84 15.61
N GLY A 28 0.80 -5.42 16.51
CA GLY A 28 2.10 -6.06 16.72
C GLY A 28 3.18 -5.60 15.74
N VAL A 29 4.29 -6.34 15.71
CA VAL A 29 5.44 -6.01 14.84
C VAL A 29 5.41 -6.86 13.58
N VAL A 30 5.49 -6.22 12.42
CA VAL A 30 5.56 -6.85 11.10
C VAL A 30 6.93 -6.64 10.48
N VAL A 31 7.50 -7.70 9.91
CA VAL A 31 8.75 -7.63 9.16
C VAL A 31 8.44 -7.77 7.68
N LEU A 32 8.74 -6.74 6.89
CA LEU A 32 8.56 -6.79 5.45
C LEU A 32 9.67 -7.64 4.78
N PRO A 33 9.36 -8.33 3.68
CA PRO A 33 10.35 -8.96 2.82
C PRO A 33 11.14 -7.91 2.03
N GLY A 34 12.32 -8.31 1.55
CA GLY A 34 13.31 -7.38 0.99
C GLY A 34 12.92 -6.74 -0.33
N TRP A 35 11.96 -7.34 -1.04
CA TRP A 35 11.43 -6.76 -2.27
C TRP A 35 10.41 -5.64 -2.00
N LEU A 36 9.81 -5.60 -0.80
CA LEU A 36 8.90 -4.53 -0.37
C LEU A 36 9.66 -3.39 0.32
N ASP A 37 10.69 -3.71 1.09
CA ASP A 37 11.57 -2.71 1.69
C ASP A 37 13.02 -3.22 1.65
N TRP A 38 13.87 -2.45 0.98
CA TRP A 38 15.27 -2.78 0.72
C TRP A 38 16.18 -2.30 1.86
N SER A 39 15.60 -1.69 2.88
CA SER A 39 16.32 -1.14 4.02
C SER A 39 16.81 -2.26 4.96
N PRO A 40 17.92 -2.05 5.68
CA PRO A 40 18.41 -3.02 6.66
C PRO A 40 17.46 -3.17 7.86
N ARG A 41 16.63 -2.16 8.15
CA ARG A 41 15.61 -2.18 9.19
C ARG A 41 14.22 -2.08 8.56
N ARG A 42 13.59 -3.24 8.39
CA ARG A 42 12.29 -3.44 7.74
C ARG A 42 11.23 -4.01 8.70
N SER A 43 11.38 -3.71 9.98
CA SER A 43 10.46 -4.08 11.05
C SER A 43 9.62 -2.86 11.42
N TYR A 44 8.31 -3.03 11.43
CA TYR A 44 7.35 -1.96 11.65
C TYR A 44 6.44 -2.33 12.80
N ASP A 45 6.28 -1.43 13.76
CA ASP A 45 5.37 -1.61 14.89
C ASP A 45 4.02 -1.00 14.54
N LEU A 46 2.99 -1.82 14.43
CA LEU A 46 1.66 -1.35 14.00
C LEU A 46 0.92 -0.56 15.09
N SER A 47 1.44 -0.54 16.33
CA SER A 47 0.93 0.32 17.40
C SER A 47 1.47 1.75 17.30
N ASP A 48 2.59 1.96 16.60
CA ASP A 48 3.09 3.28 16.23
C ASP A 48 2.49 3.75 14.90
N ARG A 49 1.78 4.89 14.93
CA ARG A 49 1.05 5.41 13.76
C ARG A 49 1.97 5.79 12.61
N ASP A 50 3.18 6.28 12.91
CA ASP A 50 4.14 6.68 11.87
C ASP A 50 4.74 5.45 11.20
N SER A 51 5.16 4.45 11.98
CA SER A 51 5.66 3.16 11.52
C SER A 51 4.60 2.43 10.66
N LEU A 52 3.34 2.41 11.10
CA LEU A 52 2.22 1.86 10.33
C LEU A 52 2.07 2.56 8.96
N ARG A 53 2.11 3.91 8.93
CA ARG A 53 1.99 4.69 7.69
C ARG A 53 3.12 4.36 6.71
N VAL A 54 4.37 4.38 7.19
CA VAL A 54 5.54 4.08 6.36
C VAL A 54 5.46 2.66 5.80
N MET A 55 5.07 1.69 6.63
CA MET A 55 4.88 0.31 6.17
C MET A 55 3.84 0.23 5.05
N TYR A 56 2.68 0.88 5.22
CA TYR A 56 1.60 0.85 4.24
C TYR A 56 1.99 1.56 2.95
N GLU A 57 2.72 2.67 3.03
CA GLU A 57 3.27 3.37 1.87
C GLU A 57 4.23 2.49 1.07
N GLN A 58 5.10 1.71 1.73
CA GLN A 58 5.98 0.75 1.04
C GLN A 58 5.18 -0.37 0.37
N VAL A 59 4.26 -0.99 1.11
CA VAL A 59 3.43 -2.10 0.60
C VAL A 59 2.57 -1.66 -0.60
N ILE A 60 1.99 -0.46 -0.58
CA ILE A 60 1.15 0.06 -1.66
C ILE A 60 1.97 0.41 -2.91
N GLN A 61 3.20 0.90 -2.74
CA GLN A 61 4.05 1.31 -3.86
C GLN A 61 4.79 0.15 -4.51
N GLU A 62 5.29 -0.80 -3.71
CA GLU A 62 6.14 -1.90 -4.18
C GLU A 62 5.39 -3.24 -4.31
N GLY A 63 4.26 -3.39 -3.62
CA GLY A 63 3.54 -4.65 -3.51
C GLY A 63 2.68 -5.03 -4.70
N ARG A 64 2.48 -6.34 -4.84
CA ARG A 64 1.49 -6.94 -5.72
C ARG A 64 0.20 -7.19 -4.94
N GLU A 65 -0.87 -7.57 -5.62
CA GLU A 65 -2.18 -7.79 -4.99
C GLU A 65 -2.12 -8.72 -3.76
N GLN A 66 -1.37 -9.83 -3.85
CA GLN A 66 -1.17 -10.74 -2.72
C GLN A 66 -0.42 -10.12 -1.54
N ASP A 67 0.48 -9.17 -1.78
CA ASP A 67 1.19 -8.45 -0.73
C ASP A 67 0.22 -7.49 -0.03
N LEU A 68 -0.64 -6.81 -0.80
CA LEU A 68 -1.69 -5.95 -0.24
C LEU A 68 -2.61 -6.74 0.71
N GLN A 69 -3.10 -7.89 0.26
CA GLN A 69 -3.98 -8.77 1.05
C GLN A 69 -3.28 -9.28 2.32
N ARG A 70 -1.97 -9.54 2.24
CA ARG A 70 -1.19 -10.10 3.34
C ARG A 70 -0.75 -9.09 4.39
N TYR A 71 -0.47 -7.85 3.98
CA TYR A 71 0.16 -6.86 4.86
C TYR A 71 -0.76 -5.69 5.24
N LEU A 72 -1.81 -5.42 4.47
CA LEU A 72 -2.75 -4.36 4.79
C LEU A 72 -3.95 -4.94 5.52
N ASN A 73 -4.34 -4.27 6.60
CA ASN A 73 -5.61 -4.48 7.27
C ASN A 73 -6.62 -3.42 6.83
N ALA A 74 -7.85 -3.84 6.50
CA ALA A 74 -8.91 -2.97 6.01
C ALA A 74 -9.22 -1.77 6.92
N GLU A 75 -9.40 -2.02 8.22
CA GLU A 75 -9.81 -0.98 9.18
C GLU A 75 -8.69 0.02 9.44
N LEU A 76 -7.47 -0.49 9.67
CA LEU A 76 -6.29 0.35 9.83
C LEU A 76 -6.04 1.19 8.58
N LEU A 77 -6.16 0.59 7.38
CA LEU A 77 -5.95 1.29 6.11
C LEU A 77 -6.90 2.47 5.98
N VAL A 78 -8.20 2.27 6.22
CA VAL A 78 -9.18 3.35 6.18
C VAL A 78 -8.82 4.45 7.18
N SER A 79 -8.32 4.08 8.38
CA SER A 79 -7.95 5.04 9.43
C SER A 79 -6.70 5.87 9.10
N VAL A 80 -5.73 5.35 8.35
CA VAL A 80 -4.49 6.07 8.02
C VAL A 80 -4.44 6.58 6.59
N TRP A 81 -5.39 6.18 5.73
CA TRP A 81 -5.46 6.59 4.33
C TRP A 81 -5.30 8.10 4.07
N PRO A 82 -5.93 9.02 4.81
CA PRO A 82 -5.76 10.45 4.57
C PRO A 82 -4.33 10.94 4.84
N ASP A 83 -3.60 10.28 5.73
CA ASP A 83 -2.23 10.65 6.11
C ASP A 83 -1.15 10.00 5.24
N LEU A 84 -1.48 8.99 4.40
CA LEU A 84 -0.46 8.33 3.57
C LEU A 84 0.10 9.24 2.48
N ILE A 85 1.42 9.29 2.36
CA ILE A 85 2.12 10.00 1.31
C ILE A 85 2.29 9.07 0.10
N LEU A 86 1.28 9.08 -0.77
CA LEU A 86 1.21 8.23 -1.96
C LEU A 86 1.33 9.06 -3.25
N PRO A 87 1.91 8.50 -4.33
CA PRO A 87 1.85 9.13 -5.63
C PRO A 87 0.38 9.35 -6.05
N VAL A 88 0.06 10.55 -6.56
CA VAL A 88 -1.33 10.97 -6.89
C VAL A 88 -2.07 9.94 -7.75
N ARG A 89 -1.37 9.30 -8.68
CA ARG A 89 -1.95 8.26 -9.55
C ARG A 89 -2.43 7.05 -8.74
N VAL A 90 -1.67 6.59 -7.76
CA VAL A 90 -2.04 5.45 -6.89
C VAL A 90 -3.26 5.81 -6.07
N ARG A 91 -3.22 6.96 -5.40
CA ARG A 91 -4.32 7.45 -4.57
C ARG A 91 -5.62 7.50 -5.37
N ARG A 92 -5.59 8.09 -6.56
CA ARG A 92 -6.76 8.15 -7.46
C ARG A 92 -7.24 6.76 -7.91
N MET A 93 -6.34 5.83 -8.22
CA MET A 93 -6.72 4.48 -8.65
C MET A 93 -7.42 3.70 -7.51
N TRP A 94 -6.88 3.80 -6.30
CA TRP A 94 -7.47 3.18 -5.11
C TRP A 94 -8.81 3.80 -4.75
N GLU A 95 -8.88 5.12 -4.70
CA GLU A 95 -10.13 5.84 -4.43
C GLU A 95 -11.17 5.57 -5.53
N ALA A 96 -10.76 5.48 -6.80
CA ALA A 96 -11.66 5.16 -7.92
C ALA A 96 -12.35 3.80 -7.72
N LYS A 97 -11.61 2.79 -7.26
CA LYS A 97 -12.12 1.42 -7.05
C LYS A 97 -12.82 1.26 -5.69
N ILE A 98 -12.32 1.91 -4.65
CA ILE A 98 -12.75 1.73 -3.26
C ILE A 98 -13.30 3.05 -2.72
N ALA A 99 -14.62 3.24 -2.86
CA ALA A 99 -15.28 4.49 -2.49
C ALA A 99 -15.10 4.87 -1.00
N ARG A 100 -14.93 3.88 -0.11
CA ARG A 100 -14.73 4.10 1.33
C ARG A 100 -13.42 4.86 1.65
N LEU A 101 -12.43 4.81 0.76
CA LEU A 101 -11.17 5.55 0.90
C LEU A 101 -11.31 7.04 0.54
N ARG A 102 -12.42 7.44 -0.12
CA ARG A 102 -12.73 8.85 -0.41
C ARG A 102 -13.21 9.62 0.83
N GLY A 103 -13.16 9.00 2.00
CA GLY A 103 -13.64 9.53 3.27
C GLY A 103 -12.97 10.86 3.63
N ARG A 104 -13.82 11.88 3.74
CA ARG A 104 -13.58 13.31 3.95
C ARG A 104 -12.33 13.61 4.79
N ALA A 105 -11.37 14.32 4.19
CA ALA A 105 -10.49 15.18 4.96
C ALA A 105 -11.40 16.09 5.81
N ALA A 106 -11.39 15.87 7.12
CA ALA A 106 -11.96 16.79 8.09
C ALA A 106 -11.01 17.96 8.27
#